data_AF-A0A1V6AQC3-F1
#
_entry.id   AF-A0A1V6AQC3-F1
#
_cell.length_a   1.000
_cell.length_b   1.000
_cell.length_c   1.000
_cell.angle_alpha   90.00
_cell.angle_beta   90.00
_cell.angle_gamma   90.00
#
_symmetry.space_group_name_H-M   'P 1'
#
loop_
_entity.id
_entity.type
_entity.pdbx_description
1 polymer ?
#
loop_
_entity_poly.entity_id
_entity_poly.type
_entity_poly.pdbx_seq_one_letter_code
_entity_poly.pdbx_strand_id
1 'polypeptide(L)'
;MKRVIGILVVAVLLALPLCAGATYLGNGVLNVVPSSPVEANYYLDYDGTVKSSTFGYTTGLVEIFCVSSENANSFKDTAYSFYTITSDLSNYAKLSKAAWIADNWTNYGGTSDYYKAEAQKAVWAIMGVMNIMEFTGLDKNIYADAMLQNNYVTNNWIFAQNPVVGVGGFGYQDYLTPYTPVQTPEPATMLLFGLGLLGLAGIRRKMK
;
A
#
# COMPACT_ATOMS: atom_id res chain seq x y z
N MET A 1 21.46 16.54 -39.98
CA MET A 1 20.03 16.22 -39.74
C MET A 1 19.84 14.85 -39.09
N LYS A 2 20.34 13.74 -39.65
CA LYS A 2 20.17 12.38 -39.08
C LYS A 2 20.60 12.22 -37.61
N ARG A 3 21.65 12.93 -37.16
CA ARG A 3 22.14 12.89 -35.77
C ARG A 3 21.24 13.66 -34.77
N VAL A 4 20.56 14.70 -35.24
CA VAL A 4 19.65 15.51 -34.40
C VAL A 4 18.34 14.74 -34.16
N ILE A 5 17.88 14.01 -35.17
CA ILE A 5 16.71 13.12 -35.08
C ILE A 5 16.95 12.02 -34.03
N GLY A 6 18.15 11.40 -34.00
CA GLY A 6 18.46 10.36 -33.01
C GLY A 6 18.42 10.85 -31.56
N ILE A 7 18.91 12.07 -31.29
CA ILE A 7 18.88 12.66 -29.94
C ILE A 7 17.44 12.99 -29.53
N LEU A 8 16.64 13.52 -30.45
CA LEU A 8 15.22 13.80 -30.22
C LEU A 8 14.41 12.53 -29.93
N VAL A 9 14.69 11.42 -30.62
CA VAL A 9 14.02 10.14 -30.38
C VAL A 9 14.33 9.60 -28.98
N VAL A 10 15.59 9.69 -28.53
CA VAL A 10 15.98 9.26 -27.18
C VAL A 10 15.37 10.18 -26.11
N ALA A 11 15.32 11.50 -26.35
CA ALA A 11 14.69 12.45 -25.44
C ALA A 11 13.17 12.24 -25.32
N VAL A 12 12.49 11.89 -26.42
CA VAL A 12 11.06 11.57 -26.43
C VAL A 12 10.78 10.25 -25.71
N LEU A 13 11.63 9.23 -25.89
CA LEU A 13 11.51 7.96 -25.17
C LEU A 13 11.74 8.12 -23.65
N LEU A 14 12.63 9.04 -23.24
CA LEU A 14 12.85 9.40 -21.84
C LEU A 14 11.75 10.29 -21.24
N ALA A 15 10.94 10.93 -22.09
CA ALA A 15 9.85 11.82 -21.70
C ALA A 15 8.49 11.12 -21.63
N LEU A 16 8.40 9.83 -22.01
CA LEU A 16 7.19 9.04 -21.81
C LEU A 16 7.09 8.69 -20.31
N PRO A 17 6.12 9.26 -19.57
CA PRO A 17 5.84 8.79 -18.24
C PRO A 17 5.32 7.36 -18.39
N LEU A 18 6.03 6.39 -17.81
CA LEU A 18 5.44 5.09 -17.53
C LEU A 18 4.36 5.33 -16.48
N CYS A 19 3.13 5.58 -16.93
CA CYS A 19 1.99 5.78 -16.04
C CYS A 19 1.80 4.50 -15.20
N ALA A 20 2.13 4.57 -13.92
CA ALA A 20 1.90 3.51 -12.96
C ALA A 20 0.40 3.44 -12.65
N GLY A 21 -0.32 2.50 -13.27
CA GLY A 21 -1.66 2.10 -12.85
C GLY A 21 -1.62 1.35 -11.51
N ALA A 22 -2.78 0.95 -10.96
CA ALA A 22 -2.82 0.06 -9.81
C ALA A 22 -2.04 -1.19 -10.17
N THR A 23 -0.92 -1.37 -9.51
CA THR A 23 0.03 -2.37 -9.90
C THR A 23 -0.13 -3.49 -8.90
N TYR A 24 -0.66 -4.61 -9.36
CA TYR A 24 -0.42 -5.89 -8.70
C TYR A 24 1.09 -6.01 -8.47
N LEU A 25 1.50 -6.00 -7.21
CA LEU A 25 2.90 -6.00 -6.81
C LEU A 25 3.45 -7.43 -6.82
N GLY A 26 2.61 -8.40 -6.44
CA GLY A 26 3.00 -9.79 -6.33
C GLY A 26 2.22 -10.53 -5.27
N ASN A 27 2.62 -11.78 -5.03
CA ASN A 27 2.06 -12.60 -3.97
C ASN A 27 3.02 -12.65 -2.79
N GLY A 28 2.50 -12.94 -1.61
CA GLY A 28 3.32 -13.11 -0.41
C GLY A 28 2.58 -13.81 0.72
N VAL A 29 3.25 -13.90 1.86
CA VAL A 29 2.76 -14.55 3.07
C VAL A 29 2.67 -13.50 4.17
N LEU A 30 1.47 -13.33 4.70
CA LEU A 30 1.17 -12.45 5.82
C LEU A 30 0.70 -13.32 6.99
N ASN A 31 1.29 -13.09 8.16
CA ASN A 31 0.84 -13.61 9.44
C ASN A 31 0.17 -12.49 10.21
N VAL A 32 -1.09 -12.66 10.63
CA VAL A 32 -1.86 -11.64 11.34
C VAL A 32 -2.08 -12.04 12.79
N VAL A 33 -1.88 -11.08 13.68
CA VAL A 33 -2.02 -11.17 15.12
C VAL A 33 -3.07 -10.16 15.57
N PRO A 34 -4.34 -10.54 15.69
CA PRO A 34 -5.34 -9.65 16.28
C PRO A 34 -5.17 -9.58 17.80
N SER A 35 -5.42 -8.41 18.36
CA SER A 35 -5.24 -8.08 19.78
C SER A 35 -6.36 -7.19 20.30
N SER A 36 -6.39 -7.01 21.62
CA SER A 36 -7.31 -6.08 22.29
C SER A 36 -7.06 -4.64 21.85
N PRO A 37 -8.07 -3.75 21.88
CA PRO A 37 -9.38 -3.96 22.50
C PRO A 37 -10.36 -4.77 21.63
N VAL A 38 -11.38 -5.31 22.29
CA VAL A 38 -12.46 -6.08 21.66
C VAL A 38 -13.77 -5.33 21.86
N GLU A 39 -14.54 -5.18 20.79
CA GLU A 39 -15.89 -4.61 20.85
C GLU A 39 -16.84 -5.42 19.97
N ALA A 40 -18.07 -5.64 20.45
CA ALA A 40 -19.07 -6.46 19.77
C ALA A 40 -18.56 -7.88 19.39
N ASN A 41 -17.62 -8.44 20.15
CA ASN A 41 -16.90 -9.70 19.89
C ASN A 41 -15.91 -9.68 18.72
N TYR A 42 -15.49 -8.49 18.27
CA TYR A 42 -14.49 -8.31 17.23
C TYR A 42 -13.25 -7.61 17.79
N TYR A 43 -12.07 -8.11 17.43
CA TYR A 43 -10.81 -7.42 17.71
C TYR A 43 -10.73 -6.13 16.89
N LEU A 44 -10.30 -5.04 17.51
CA LEU A 44 -10.14 -3.72 16.89
C LEU A 44 -8.68 -3.36 16.62
N ASP A 45 -7.78 -4.24 17.00
CA ASP A 45 -6.35 -4.08 16.86
C ASP A 45 -5.78 -5.29 16.11
N TYR A 46 -4.96 -5.01 15.09
CA TYR A 46 -4.36 -5.99 14.21
C TYR A 46 -2.91 -5.64 13.95
N ASP A 47 -2.01 -6.54 14.31
CA ASP A 47 -0.63 -6.51 13.87
C ASP A 47 -0.37 -7.57 12.82
N GLY A 48 0.63 -7.34 12.00
CA GLY A 48 0.98 -8.26 10.94
C GLY A 48 2.47 -8.30 10.66
N THR A 49 2.91 -9.47 10.21
CA THR A 49 4.25 -9.69 9.68
C THR A 49 4.16 -10.24 8.28
N VAL A 50 4.64 -9.47 7.30
CA VAL A 50 4.83 -9.96 5.93
C VAL A 50 6.14 -10.73 5.90
N LYS A 51 6.05 -12.06 5.94
CA LYS A 51 7.21 -12.96 6.03
C LYS A 51 7.98 -13.09 4.73
N SER A 52 7.28 -12.99 3.60
CA SER A 52 7.87 -13.13 2.28
C SER A 52 6.95 -12.53 1.22
N SER A 53 7.53 -12.02 0.13
CA SER A 53 6.78 -11.69 -1.08
C SER A 53 7.63 -11.88 -2.33
N THR A 54 6.96 -12.03 -3.47
CA THR A 54 7.63 -12.18 -4.78
C THR A 54 8.29 -10.89 -5.28
N PHE A 55 8.10 -9.77 -4.58
CA PHE A 55 8.64 -8.46 -4.93
C PHE A 55 9.59 -7.90 -3.85
N GLY A 56 10.04 -8.74 -2.92
CA GLY A 56 11.07 -8.38 -1.93
C GLY A 56 10.58 -7.54 -0.76
N TYR A 57 9.28 -7.32 -0.64
CA TYR A 57 8.65 -6.69 0.53
C TYR A 57 8.51 -7.69 1.68
N THR A 58 9.04 -7.31 2.84
CA THR A 58 8.91 -8.01 4.12
C THR A 58 8.83 -6.98 5.23
N THR A 59 8.18 -7.31 6.35
CA THR A 59 8.09 -6.43 7.52
C THR A 59 8.52 -7.16 8.78
N GLY A 60 8.78 -6.40 9.85
CA GLY A 60 8.65 -6.92 11.22
C GLY A 60 7.17 -7.05 11.62
N LEU A 61 6.92 -7.24 12.91
CA LEU A 61 5.57 -7.08 13.45
C LEU A 61 5.22 -5.58 13.40
N VAL A 62 4.20 -5.24 12.63
CA VAL A 62 3.79 -3.86 12.37
C VAL A 62 2.28 -3.75 12.40
N GLU A 63 1.81 -2.54 12.67
CA GLU A 63 0.41 -2.16 12.63
C GLU A 63 -0.20 -2.41 11.24
N ILE A 64 -1.35 -3.07 11.19
CA ILE A 64 -2.15 -3.27 9.97
C ILE A 64 -3.62 -2.94 10.22
N PHE A 65 -4.41 -2.78 9.16
CA PHE A 65 -5.86 -2.56 9.27
C PHE A 65 -6.63 -3.65 8.54
N CYS A 66 -7.64 -4.21 9.20
CA CYS A 66 -8.59 -5.13 8.57
C CYS A 66 -9.59 -4.35 7.72
N VAL A 67 -9.81 -4.75 6.47
CA VAL A 67 -10.67 -4.01 5.51
C VAL A 67 -11.81 -4.83 4.91
N SER A 68 -12.09 -6.00 5.48
CA SER A 68 -13.08 -6.95 4.95
C SER A 68 -13.78 -7.73 6.07
N SER A 69 -14.80 -8.52 5.73
CA SER A 69 -15.77 -9.10 6.68
C SER A 69 -15.57 -10.59 6.96
N GLU A 70 -14.64 -11.20 6.24
CA GLU A 70 -14.31 -12.62 6.30
C GLU A 70 -13.78 -12.99 7.69
N ASN A 71 -13.58 -14.28 7.94
CA ASN A 71 -12.94 -14.72 9.17
C ASN A 71 -11.43 -14.47 9.11
N ALA A 72 -10.84 -14.06 10.23
CA ALA A 72 -9.39 -13.97 10.33
C ALA A 72 -8.77 -15.38 10.33
N ASN A 73 -7.68 -15.58 9.59
CA ASN A 73 -6.81 -16.76 9.77
C ASN A 73 -5.68 -16.43 10.75
N SER A 74 -6.07 -16.05 11.96
CA SER A 74 -5.17 -15.49 12.96
C SER A 74 -4.04 -16.45 13.33
N PHE A 75 -2.86 -15.88 13.60
CA PHE A 75 -1.65 -16.58 14.02
C PHE A 75 -1.14 -17.61 13.01
N LYS A 76 -1.59 -17.54 11.74
CA LYS A 76 -1.18 -18.46 10.67
C LYS A 76 -0.64 -17.73 9.46
N ASP A 77 0.36 -18.35 8.87
CA ASP A 77 0.96 -17.93 7.61
C ASP A 77 -0.04 -18.15 6.49
N THR A 78 -0.53 -17.05 5.93
CA THR A 78 -1.61 -17.05 4.93
C THR A 78 -1.13 -16.32 3.68
N ALA A 79 -1.46 -16.86 2.51
CA ALA A 79 -1.05 -16.29 1.23
C ALA A 79 -1.97 -15.14 0.80
N TYR A 80 -1.39 -14.04 0.30
CA TYR A 80 -2.11 -12.85 -0.17
C TYR A 80 -1.56 -12.39 -1.52
N SER A 81 -2.42 -11.73 -2.30
CA SER A 81 -2.04 -10.90 -3.43
C SER A 81 -1.93 -9.44 -2.97
N PHE A 82 -0.83 -8.77 -3.30
CA PHE A 82 -0.55 -7.40 -2.88
C PHE A 82 -0.74 -6.41 -4.03
N TYR A 83 -1.35 -5.27 -3.75
CA TYR A 83 -1.68 -4.24 -4.72
C TYR A 83 -1.35 -2.84 -4.19
N THR A 84 -0.90 -1.96 -5.07
CA THR A 84 -0.96 -0.51 -4.77
C THR A 84 -2.41 -0.03 -4.75
N ILE A 85 -2.71 0.96 -3.92
CA ILE A 85 -4.06 1.51 -3.76
C ILE A 85 -4.25 2.64 -4.78
N THR A 86 -4.73 2.30 -5.98
CA THR A 86 -5.02 3.30 -7.01
C THR A 86 -6.39 3.03 -7.66
N SER A 87 -6.83 3.96 -8.53
CA SER A 87 -8.16 3.99 -9.12
C SER A 87 -8.57 2.76 -9.91
N ASP A 88 -7.63 1.88 -10.28
CA ASP A 88 -7.97 0.66 -11.03
C ASP A 88 -8.50 -0.47 -10.13
N LEU A 89 -8.39 -0.34 -8.80
CA LEU A 89 -9.04 -1.27 -7.86
C LEU A 89 -10.56 -1.04 -7.83
N SER A 90 -11.34 -2.12 -7.93
CA SER A 90 -12.81 -2.04 -7.91
C SER A 90 -13.40 -1.40 -6.66
N ASN A 91 -12.72 -1.53 -5.52
CA ASN A 91 -13.08 -0.96 -4.22
C ASN A 91 -12.24 0.30 -3.86
N TYR A 92 -11.55 0.91 -4.84
CA TYR A 92 -10.66 2.06 -4.63
C TYR A 92 -11.31 3.21 -3.86
N ALA A 93 -12.56 3.56 -4.17
CA ALA A 93 -13.24 4.68 -3.51
C ALA A 93 -13.33 4.51 -1.99
N LYS A 94 -13.40 3.25 -1.50
CA LYS A 94 -13.40 2.93 -0.07
C LYS A 94 -11.97 2.74 0.45
N LEU A 95 -11.14 1.99 -0.27
CA LEU A 95 -9.74 1.74 0.12
C LEU A 95 -8.91 3.02 0.22
N SER A 96 -9.10 3.98 -0.68
CA SER A 96 -8.39 5.28 -0.62
C SER A 96 -8.68 6.03 0.68
N LYS A 97 -9.91 5.99 1.18
CA LYS A 97 -10.29 6.60 2.46
C LYS A 97 -9.77 5.79 3.66
N ALA A 98 -9.82 4.47 3.59
CA ALA A 98 -9.21 3.62 4.62
C ALA A 98 -7.69 3.82 4.70
N ALA A 99 -7.02 3.98 3.56
CA ALA A 99 -5.59 4.29 3.50
C ALA A 99 -5.28 5.68 4.07
N TRP A 100 -6.15 6.66 3.84
CA TRP A 100 -6.03 7.97 4.49
C TRP A 100 -6.09 7.85 6.01
N ILE A 101 -7.01 7.04 6.55
CA ILE A 101 -7.05 6.77 8.00
C ILE A 101 -5.75 6.12 8.45
N ALA A 102 -5.26 5.11 7.72
CA ALA A 102 -4.04 4.40 8.05
C ALA A 102 -2.80 5.33 8.09
N ASP A 103 -2.75 6.37 7.25
CA ASP A 103 -1.71 7.39 7.28
C ASP A 103 -1.86 8.44 8.39
N ASN A 104 -3.07 8.64 8.92
CA ASN A 104 -3.38 9.80 9.75
C ASN A 104 -3.90 9.47 11.16
N TRP A 105 -4.18 8.21 11.49
CA TRP A 105 -4.81 7.84 12.77
C TRP A 105 -4.01 8.30 13.99
N THR A 106 -2.68 8.34 13.90
CA THR A 106 -1.81 8.79 15.00
C THR A 106 -1.95 10.29 15.30
N ASN A 107 -2.47 11.08 14.35
CA ASN A 107 -2.69 12.52 14.52
C ASN A 107 -3.83 12.83 15.51
N TYR A 108 -4.64 11.82 15.86
CA TYR A 108 -5.81 11.97 16.74
C TYR A 108 -5.52 11.78 18.23
N GLY A 109 -4.25 11.65 18.61
CA GLY A 109 -3.84 11.69 20.02
C GLY A 109 -2.73 10.71 20.42
N GLY A 110 -2.20 9.92 19.48
CA GLY A 110 -1.00 9.11 19.69
C GLY A 110 -1.08 7.72 19.06
N THR A 111 -0.19 6.84 19.53
CA THR A 111 0.03 5.48 18.99
C THR A 111 -0.49 4.38 19.92
N SER A 112 -1.41 4.68 20.85
CA SER A 112 -1.97 3.66 21.74
C SER A 112 -3.07 2.86 21.06
N ASP A 113 -3.30 1.64 21.55
CA ASP A 113 -4.32 0.69 21.07
C ASP A 113 -5.72 1.33 21.04
N TYR A 114 -6.00 2.29 21.92
CA TYR A 114 -7.24 3.06 21.92
C TYR A 114 -7.44 3.83 20.60
N TYR A 115 -6.45 4.63 20.17
CA TYR A 115 -6.56 5.43 18.95
C TYR A 115 -6.64 4.54 17.70
N LYS A 116 -5.92 3.42 17.72
CA LYS A 116 -5.97 2.41 16.64
C LYS A 116 -7.34 1.75 16.55
N ALA A 117 -7.91 1.37 17.69
CA ALA A 117 -9.24 0.76 17.73
C ALA A 117 -10.31 1.69 17.16
N GLU A 118 -10.27 2.97 17.53
CA GLU A 118 -11.17 4.00 17.00
C GLU A 118 -10.99 4.16 15.47
N ALA A 119 -9.76 4.12 14.98
CA ALA A 119 -9.48 4.12 13.54
C ALA A 119 -10.00 2.86 12.84
N GLN A 120 -9.86 1.68 13.44
CA GLN A 120 -10.35 0.41 12.87
C GLN A 120 -11.88 0.38 12.75
N LYS A 121 -12.62 0.95 13.73
CA LYS A 121 -14.07 1.14 13.64
C LYS A 121 -14.45 2.01 12.43
N ALA A 122 -13.76 3.13 12.25
CA ALA A 122 -13.96 4.03 11.11
C ALA A 122 -13.64 3.36 9.77
N VAL A 123 -12.55 2.60 9.70
CA VAL A 123 -12.19 1.80 8.52
C VAL A 123 -13.31 0.81 8.17
N TRP A 124 -13.82 0.04 9.13
CA TRP A 124 -14.90 -0.92 8.87
C TRP A 124 -16.20 -0.26 8.43
N ALA A 125 -16.53 0.90 8.99
CA ALA A 125 -17.70 1.67 8.56
C ALA A 125 -17.57 2.14 7.10
N ILE A 126 -16.40 2.63 6.69
CA ILE A 126 -16.13 3.04 5.30
C ILE A 126 -16.14 1.85 4.34
N MET A 127 -15.49 0.75 4.73
CA MET A 127 -15.44 -0.47 3.93
C MET A 127 -16.84 -1.10 3.79
N GLY A 128 -17.75 -0.82 4.71
CA GLY A 128 -19.08 -1.42 4.78
C GLY A 128 -19.05 -2.83 5.36
N VAL A 129 -18.05 -3.13 6.18
CA VAL A 129 -17.90 -4.40 6.91
C VAL A 129 -18.90 -4.45 8.06
N MET A 130 -18.89 -3.41 8.90
CA MET A 130 -19.84 -3.20 9.98
C MET A 130 -19.80 -1.75 10.43
N ASN A 131 -20.82 -1.33 11.18
CA ASN A 131 -20.86 -0.02 11.82
C ASN A 131 -21.09 -0.19 13.32
N ILE A 132 -19.98 -0.23 14.05
CA ILE A 132 -19.94 -0.27 15.52
C ILE A 132 -19.41 1.06 16.07
N MET A 133 -19.37 2.11 15.24
CA MET A 133 -18.93 3.42 15.70
C MET A 133 -19.95 3.99 16.70
N GLU A 134 -19.45 4.70 17.71
CA GLU A 134 -20.31 5.36 18.68
C GLU A 134 -21.05 6.57 18.08
N PHE A 135 -22.14 6.99 18.73
CA PHE A 135 -22.90 8.16 18.28
C PHE A 135 -22.10 9.47 18.42
N THR A 136 -21.15 9.49 19.35
CA THR A 136 -20.15 10.53 19.60
C THR A 136 -18.85 9.82 19.93
N GLY A 137 -17.70 10.24 19.40
CA GLY A 137 -16.47 9.50 19.61
C GLY A 137 -15.37 9.94 18.67
N LEU A 138 -14.18 9.39 18.89
CA LEU A 138 -13.03 9.68 18.06
C LEU A 138 -13.16 8.98 16.69
N ASP A 139 -13.60 7.73 16.69
CA ASP A 139 -14.00 6.96 15.52
C ASP A 139 -14.87 7.76 14.53
N LYS A 140 -15.87 8.47 15.03
CA LYS A 140 -16.79 9.28 14.23
C LYS A 140 -16.10 10.50 13.61
N ASN A 141 -15.17 11.13 14.33
CA ASN A 141 -14.38 12.25 13.80
C ASN A 141 -13.43 11.76 12.70
N ILE A 142 -12.72 10.66 12.94
CA ILE A 142 -11.85 10.01 11.96
C ILE A 142 -12.64 9.64 10.71
N TYR A 143 -13.81 9.02 10.88
CA TYR A 143 -14.71 8.68 9.78
C TYR A 143 -15.14 9.92 9.00
N ALA A 144 -15.59 10.98 9.69
CA ALA A 144 -16.04 12.21 9.05
C ALA A 144 -14.92 12.85 8.20
N ASP A 145 -13.70 12.94 8.74
CA ASP A 145 -12.55 13.52 8.05
C ASP A 145 -12.11 12.66 6.84
N ALA A 146 -12.14 11.33 6.99
CA ALA A 146 -11.87 10.41 5.90
C ALA A 146 -12.94 10.50 4.79
N MET A 147 -14.19 10.78 5.14
CA MET A 147 -15.27 10.94 4.17
C MET A 147 -15.15 12.20 3.31
N LEU A 148 -14.41 13.22 3.77
CA LEU A 148 -14.07 14.42 3.00
C LEU A 148 -12.99 14.16 1.95
N GLN A 149 -12.25 13.06 2.07
CA GLN A 149 -11.18 12.72 1.13
C GLN A 149 -11.75 12.14 -0.14
N ASN A 150 -11.26 12.61 -1.28
CA ASN A 150 -11.60 12.11 -2.60
C ASN A 150 -10.33 11.72 -3.34
N ASN A 151 -10.25 10.47 -3.80
CA ASN A 151 -9.12 9.93 -4.54
C ASN A 151 -7.77 10.09 -3.79
N TYR A 152 -7.75 9.83 -2.49
CA TYR A 152 -6.50 9.84 -1.74
C TYR A 152 -5.56 8.75 -2.25
N VAL A 153 -4.32 9.15 -2.56
CA VAL A 153 -3.27 8.25 -3.04
C VAL A 153 -2.13 8.28 -2.04
N THR A 154 -1.65 7.11 -1.66
CA THR A 154 -0.50 6.95 -0.77
C THR A 154 0.42 5.85 -1.28
N ASN A 155 1.70 6.00 -0.98
CA ASN A 155 2.72 4.96 -1.18
C ASN A 155 3.11 4.29 0.14
N ASN A 156 2.52 4.70 1.26
CA ASN A 156 2.84 4.20 2.59
C ASN A 156 2.06 2.94 2.96
N TRP A 157 1.02 2.59 2.19
CA TRP A 157 0.13 1.48 2.45
C TRP A 157 -0.19 0.72 1.16
N ILE A 158 -0.22 -0.60 1.25
CA ILE A 158 -0.64 -1.49 0.15
C ILE A 158 -1.79 -2.37 0.62
N PHE A 159 -2.59 -2.80 -0.34
CA PHE A 159 -3.74 -3.67 -0.12
C PHE A 159 -3.31 -5.13 -0.26
N ALA A 160 -3.51 -5.92 0.80
CA ALA A 160 -3.31 -7.36 0.83
C ALA A 160 -4.65 -8.07 0.72
N GLN A 161 -4.88 -8.75 -0.40
CA GLN A 161 -6.12 -9.45 -0.71
C GLN A 161 -6.00 -10.97 -0.54
N ASN A 162 -7.01 -11.60 0.07
CA ASN A 162 -7.16 -13.04 0.20
C ASN A 162 -8.55 -13.50 -0.32
N PRO A 163 -8.64 -14.69 -0.95
CA PRO A 163 -7.54 -15.57 -1.34
C PRO A 163 -6.70 -14.95 -2.46
N VAL A 164 -5.51 -15.53 -2.71
CA VAL A 164 -4.69 -15.16 -3.88
C VAL A 164 -5.55 -15.25 -5.14
N VAL A 165 -5.58 -14.16 -5.91
CA VAL A 165 -6.45 -14.06 -7.09
C VAL A 165 -6.10 -15.16 -8.10
N GLY A 166 -7.11 -15.91 -8.52
CA GLY A 166 -6.98 -16.98 -9.52
C GLY A 166 -6.50 -18.34 -8.99
N VAL A 167 -6.20 -18.48 -7.69
CA VAL A 167 -5.74 -19.75 -7.10
C VAL A 167 -6.88 -20.55 -6.44
N GLY A 168 -7.98 -19.88 -6.06
CA GLY A 168 -9.08 -20.50 -5.31
C GLY A 168 -8.70 -20.84 -3.86
N GLY A 169 -9.69 -21.10 -3.01
CA GLY A 169 -9.49 -21.43 -1.59
C GLY A 169 -10.50 -20.79 -0.66
N PHE A 170 -10.35 -21.02 0.64
CA PHE A 170 -11.11 -20.28 1.66
C PHE A 170 -10.63 -18.84 1.71
N GLY A 171 -11.59 -17.91 1.63
CA GLY A 171 -11.32 -16.48 1.84
C GLY A 171 -11.21 -16.15 3.33
N TYR A 172 -10.16 -15.42 3.66
CA TYR A 172 -9.91 -14.81 4.94
C TYR A 172 -9.89 -13.29 4.77
N GLN A 173 -9.82 -12.57 5.89
CA GLN A 173 -9.81 -11.11 5.86
C GLN A 173 -8.67 -10.55 4.99
N ASP A 174 -9.00 -9.53 4.21
CA ASP A 174 -8.09 -8.60 3.57
C ASP A 174 -7.57 -7.53 4.54
N TYR A 175 -6.37 -7.00 4.25
CA TYR A 175 -5.70 -6.01 5.10
C TYR A 175 -5.05 -4.86 4.31
N LEU A 176 -4.85 -3.74 4.99
CA LEU A 176 -3.86 -2.72 4.60
C LEU A 176 -2.58 -2.97 5.39
N THR A 177 -1.45 -3.05 4.69
CA THR A 177 -0.14 -3.24 5.31
C THR A 177 0.79 -2.07 4.99
N PRO A 178 1.63 -1.62 5.95
CA PRO A 178 2.50 -0.48 5.75
C PRO A 178 3.61 -0.85 4.77
N TYR A 179 3.81 -0.02 3.78
CA TYR A 179 4.75 -0.22 2.70
C TYR A 179 5.74 0.94 2.66
N THR A 180 7.00 0.62 2.93
CA THR A 180 8.10 1.52 2.61
C THR A 180 8.79 0.91 1.40
N PRO A 181 8.65 1.49 0.19
CA PRO A 181 9.28 0.94 -0.98
C PRO A 181 10.79 0.81 -0.73
N VAL A 182 11.33 -0.38 -0.95
CA VAL A 182 12.78 -0.55 -0.98
C VAL A 182 13.28 0.34 -2.12
N GLN A 183 14.03 1.39 -1.80
CA GLN A 183 14.63 2.26 -2.82
C GLN A 183 15.72 1.47 -3.57
N THR A 184 15.31 0.62 -4.50
CA THR A 184 16.20 0.15 -5.55
C THR A 184 16.50 1.33 -6.46
N PRO A 185 17.79 1.70 -6.67
CA PRO A 185 18.16 2.73 -7.63
C PRO A 185 17.50 2.42 -8.97
N GLU A 186 16.72 3.36 -9.50
CA GLU A 186 15.96 3.11 -10.71
C GLU A 186 16.92 2.70 -11.85
N PRO A 187 16.55 1.72 -12.70
CA PRO A 187 17.39 1.29 -13.81
C PRO A 187 17.81 2.46 -14.71
N ALA A 188 16.94 3.48 -14.82
CA ALA A 188 17.20 4.70 -15.57
C ALA A 188 18.32 5.54 -14.95
N THR A 189 18.48 5.58 -13.63
CA THR A 189 19.58 6.32 -12.99
C THR A 189 20.90 5.63 -13.22
N MET A 190 20.96 4.30 -13.09
CA MET A 190 22.16 3.51 -13.39
C MET A 190 22.53 3.57 -14.87
N LEU A 191 21.53 3.52 -15.76
CA LEU A 191 21.71 3.68 -17.20
C LEU A 191 22.17 5.11 -17.55
N LEU A 192 21.57 6.14 -16.98
CA LEU A 192 21.93 7.54 -17.21
C LEU A 192 23.34 7.82 -16.68
N PHE A 193 23.71 7.27 -15.53
CA PHE A 193 25.06 7.38 -14.99
C PHE A 193 26.08 6.65 -15.87
N GLY A 194 25.74 5.43 -16.30
CA GLY A 194 26.57 4.64 -17.22
C GLY A 194 26.76 5.31 -18.58
N LEU A 195 25.69 5.86 -19.16
CA LEU A 195 25.73 6.59 -20.43
C LEU A 195 26.42 7.96 -20.28
N GLY A 196 26.25 8.64 -19.15
CA GLY A 196 26.94 9.89 -18.84
C GLY A 196 28.46 9.71 -18.79
N LEU A 197 28.93 8.62 -18.15
CA LEU A 197 30.35 8.26 -18.10
C LEU A 197 30.91 7.87 -19.48
N LEU A 198 30.15 7.12 -20.29
CA LEU A 198 30.52 6.79 -21.67
C LEU A 198 30.59 8.05 -22.56
N GLY A 199 29.69 9.01 -22.36
CA GLY A 199 29.71 10.31 -23.04
C GLY A 199 30.98 11.10 -22.73
N LEU A 200 31.38 11.18 -21.45
CA LEU A 200 32.61 11.84 -21.02
C LEU A 200 33.87 11.16 -21.57
N ALA A 201 33.92 9.83 -21.56
CA ALA A 201 35.03 9.06 -22.13
C ALA A 201 35.13 9.24 -23.66
N GLY A 202 34.00 9.37 -24.36
CA GLY A 202 33.93 9.62 -25.80
C GLY A 202 34.40 11.03 -26.20
N ILE A 203 34.10 12.05 -25.40
CA ILE A 203 34.53 13.44 -25.64
C ILE A 203 36.06 13.57 -25.52
N ARG A 204 36.69 12.90 -24.55
CA ARG A 204 38.14 12.93 -24.35
C ARG A 204 38.95 12.38 -25.53
N ARG A 205 38.40 11.43 -26.30
CA ARG A 205 39.07 10.86 -27.49
C ARG A 205 39.05 11.79 -28.72
N LYS A 206 38.18 12.80 -28.74
CA LYS A 206 38.08 13.78 -29.84
C LYS A 206 38.91 15.05 -29.64
N MET A 207 39.44 15.26 -28.44
CA MET A 207 40.28 16.41 -28.09
C MET A 207 41.79 16.08 -28.14
N LYS A 208 42.16 14.93 -28.71
CA LYS A 208 43.53 14.60 -29.12
C LYS A 208 43.66 14.71 -30.62
#